data_AF-A0A951HYW9-F1
#
_entry.id   AF-A0A951HYW9-F1
#
_cell.length_a   1.000
_cell.length_b   1.000
_cell.length_c   1.000
_cell.angle_alpha   90.00
_cell.angle_beta   90.00
_cell.angle_gamma   90.00
#
_symmetry.space_group_name_H-M   'P 1'
#
loop_
_entity.id
_entity.type
_entity.pdbx_description
1 polymer ?
#
loop_
_entity_poly.entity_id
_entity_poly.type
_entity_poly.pdbx_seq_one_letter_code
_entity_poly.pdbx_strand_id
1 'polypeptide(L)'
;MFPTTVAGSLPKPAWLAEPEKLWPQWRLKGADLETGKLDATLLAIAVQEEAGIDIVSDGEQARQHFVHGFLEQVDGIDFANKVEMGIRNDRYKAMVPTVKGELKLKGRVHQKEARHARMHARNKLKFTLPGPMTISDTIADRHYGDKVKMAMAFAGLLNQEARALEQDGVDVIQFDEPAFNVFLEDAAGWGIDALHRAIDGLKCTTAVHICYGYGIKANTDWKKTLGSEWRQYEQTFPNLQTSKIDIVSLECQN
;
A
#
# COMPACT_ATOMS: atom_id res chain seq x y z
N MET A 1 24.31 -9.17 10.54
CA MET A 1 24.15 -7.76 10.09
C MET A 1 22.66 -7.52 9.91
N PHE A 2 22.13 -6.36 10.32
CA PHE A 2 20.70 -6.05 10.29
C PHE A 2 20.37 -5.20 9.05
N PRO A 3 19.73 -5.76 8.00
CA PRO A 3 19.42 -5.00 6.81
C PRO A 3 18.38 -3.91 7.10
N THR A 4 18.55 -2.76 6.48
CA THR A 4 17.72 -1.57 6.64
C THR A 4 16.79 -1.38 5.44
N THR A 5 15.59 -0.85 5.70
CA THR A 5 14.59 -0.50 4.69
C THR A 5 13.71 0.63 5.24
N VAL A 6 13.01 1.34 4.36
CA VAL A 6 11.92 2.25 4.72
C VAL A 6 10.57 1.55 4.67
N ALA A 7 9.51 2.15 5.19
CA ALA A 7 8.14 1.63 5.07
C ALA A 7 7.68 1.61 3.60
N GLY A 8 7.92 2.68 2.83
CA GLY A 8 7.58 2.74 1.41
C GLY A 8 7.78 4.14 0.84
N SER A 9 6.81 5.03 1.05
CA SER A 9 6.80 6.39 0.53
C SER A 9 7.91 7.31 1.08
N LEU A 10 8.37 8.21 0.21
CA LEU A 10 9.27 9.33 0.53
C LEU A 10 8.67 10.66 0.05
N PRO A 11 9.08 11.81 0.61
CA PRO A 11 8.65 13.11 0.11
C PRO A 11 8.90 13.27 -1.39
N LYS A 12 7.90 13.78 -2.11
CA LYS A 12 8.02 14.06 -3.55
C LYS A 12 8.75 15.38 -3.77
N PRO A 13 9.55 15.51 -4.84
CA PRO A 13 10.13 16.80 -5.21
C PRO A 13 9.07 17.89 -5.35
N ALA A 14 9.37 19.10 -4.90
CA ALA A 14 8.42 20.21 -4.89
C ALA A 14 7.96 20.64 -6.30
N TRP A 15 8.71 20.29 -7.35
CA TRP A 15 8.31 20.50 -8.75
C TRP A 15 7.30 19.46 -9.24
N LEU A 16 7.19 18.30 -8.58
CA LEU A 16 6.28 17.22 -8.96
C LEU A 16 4.91 17.35 -8.27
N ALA A 17 4.90 17.63 -6.96
CA ALA A 17 3.68 17.64 -6.15
C ALA A 17 3.70 18.69 -5.02
N GLU A 18 2.56 18.92 -4.38
CA GLU A 18 2.47 19.71 -3.14
C GLU A 18 3.28 19.05 -2.00
N PRO A 19 4.14 19.79 -1.27
CA PRO A 19 4.90 19.23 -0.16
C PRO A 19 4.03 18.99 1.08
N GLU A 20 4.49 18.11 1.98
CA GLU A 20 3.95 17.89 3.34
C GLU A 20 2.44 17.57 3.41
N LYS A 21 1.90 16.91 2.38
CA LYS A 21 0.47 16.64 2.26
C LYS A 21 0.19 15.23 1.76
N LEU A 22 -0.85 14.61 2.31
CA LEU A 22 -1.45 13.40 1.75
C LEU A 22 -2.39 13.75 0.59
N TRP A 23 -2.49 12.88 -0.42
CA TRP A 23 -3.19 13.17 -1.69
C TRP A 23 -2.75 14.50 -2.34
N PRO A 24 -1.43 14.73 -2.51
CA PRO A 24 -0.96 15.98 -3.08
C PRO A 24 -1.36 16.07 -4.57
N GLN A 25 -1.73 17.27 -5.01
CA GLN A 25 -1.99 17.51 -6.42
C GLN A 25 -0.68 17.46 -7.21
N TRP A 26 -0.72 16.85 -8.40
CA TRP A 26 0.39 16.92 -9.34
C TRP A 26 0.52 18.35 -9.86
N ARG A 27 1.76 18.84 -9.94
CA ARG A 27 2.09 20.14 -10.54
C ARG A 27 2.35 20.03 -12.05
N LEU A 28 2.76 18.84 -12.49
CA LEU A 28 2.99 18.50 -13.89
C LEU A 28 1.76 17.79 -14.51
N LYS A 29 1.68 17.76 -15.85
CA LYS A 29 0.60 17.09 -16.61
C LYS A 29 1.15 16.39 -17.84
N GLY A 30 0.36 15.46 -18.40
CA GLY A 30 0.68 14.80 -19.66
C GLY A 30 2.05 14.10 -19.64
N ALA A 31 2.81 14.26 -20.72
CA ALA A 31 4.14 13.66 -20.85
C ALA A 31 5.13 14.17 -19.78
N ASP A 32 5.05 15.44 -19.39
CA ASP A 32 5.95 16.00 -18.36
C ASP A 32 5.71 15.36 -17.00
N LEU A 33 4.46 15.06 -16.65
CA LEU A 33 4.15 14.30 -15.42
C LEU A 33 4.73 12.89 -15.49
N GLU A 34 4.60 12.25 -16.64
CA GLU A 34 5.08 10.90 -16.85
C GLU A 34 6.61 10.79 -16.79
N THR A 35 7.34 11.79 -17.28
CA THR A 35 8.80 11.90 -17.11
C THR A 35 9.14 12.27 -15.67
N GLY A 36 8.44 13.25 -15.09
CA GLY A 36 8.69 13.73 -13.74
C GLY A 36 8.51 12.65 -12.66
N LYS A 37 7.56 11.73 -12.82
CA LYS A 37 7.42 10.57 -11.92
C LYS A 37 8.66 9.67 -11.96
N LEU A 38 9.21 9.42 -13.15
CA LEU A 38 10.40 8.59 -13.33
C LEU A 38 11.63 9.27 -12.72
N ASP A 39 11.85 10.54 -13.03
CA ASP A 39 12.96 11.33 -12.48
C ASP A 39 12.91 11.36 -10.94
N ALA A 40 11.72 11.55 -10.37
CA ALA A 40 11.53 11.53 -8.93
C ALA A 40 11.82 10.15 -8.32
N THR A 41 11.45 9.05 -8.99
CA THR A 41 11.81 7.69 -8.56
C THR A 41 13.33 7.50 -8.52
N LEU A 42 14.08 8.03 -9.49
CA LEU A 42 15.55 7.96 -9.47
C LEU A 42 16.15 8.73 -8.29
N LEU A 43 15.65 9.93 -8.03
CA LEU A 43 16.07 10.74 -6.89
C LEU A 43 15.80 10.01 -5.57
N ALA A 44 14.62 9.40 -5.43
CA ALA A 44 14.24 8.64 -4.25
C ALA A 44 15.16 7.42 -4.01
N ILE A 45 15.51 6.68 -5.07
CA ILE A 45 16.44 5.54 -4.98
C ILE A 45 17.84 6.04 -4.60
N ALA A 46 18.34 7.08 -5.27
CA ALA A 46 19.67 7.62 -5.02
C ALA A 46 19.84 8.09 -3.57
N VAL A 47 18.86 8.80 -3.02
CA VAL A 47 18.85 9.25 -1.62
C VAL A 47 18.90 8.08 -0.64
N GLN A 48 18.14 7.01 -0.91
CA GLN A 48 18.15 5.82 -0.05
C GLN A 48 19.50 5.11 -0.10
N GLU A 49 20.07 4.92 -1.29
CA GLU A 49 21.37 4.26 -1.44
C GLU A 49 22.52 5.08 -0.82
N GLU A 50 22.51 6.40 -0.98
CA GLU A 50 23.48 7.30 -0.35
C GLU A 50 23.35 7.29 1.18
N ALA A 51 22.13 7.15 1.70
CA ALA A 51 21.87 6.98 3.13
C ALA A 51 22.25 5.58 3.66
N GLY A 52 22.71 4.66 2.82
CA GLY A 52 23.10 3.31 3.20
C GLY A 52 21.92 2.36 3.44
N ILE A 53 20.76 2.62 2.84
CA ILE A 53 19.59 1.72 2.93
C ILE A 53 19.82 0.45 2.09
N ASP A 54 19.76 -0.71 2.72
CA ASP A 54 20.07 -2.01 2.09
C ASP A 54 18.99 -2.51 1.12
N ILE A 55 17.72 -2.21 1.42
CA ILE A 55 16.55 -2.55 0.59
C ILE A 55 15.79 -1.27 0.31
N VAL A 56 15.91 -0.77 -0.92
CA VAL A 56 15.34 0.52 -1.34
C VAL A 56 13.92 0.34 -1.87
N SER A 57 13.10 1.39 -1.81
CA SER A 57 11.79 1.45 -2.46
C SER A 57 11.79 2.41 -3.66
N ASP A 58 10.71 2.38 -4.46
CA ASP A 58 10.40 3.40 -5.47
C ASP A 58 10.05 4.78 -4.86
N GLY A 59 10.06 4.90 -3.54
CA GLY A 59 9.64 6.07 -2.78
C GLY A 59 8.17 6.42 -2.99
N GLU A 60 7.37 5.53 -3.58
CA GLU A 60 5.99 5.77 -4.05
C GLU A 60 5.85 7.07 -4.87
N GLN A 61 6.88 7.41 -5.65
CA GLN A 61 6.96 8.71 -6.33
C GLN A 61 5.93 8.83 -7.47
N ALA A 62 5.54 7.71 -8.08
CA ALA A 62 4.59 7.68 -9.19
C ALA A 62 3.10 7.74 -8.78
N ARG A 63 2.79 7.63 -7.48
CA ARG A 63 1.41 7.56 -6.96
C ARG A 63 1.07 8.73 -6.03
N GLN A 64 -0.16 9.25 -6.13
CA GLN A 64 -0.66 10.28 -5.21
C GLN A 64 -1.03 9.72 -3.84
N HIS A 65 -1.48 8.46 -3.82
CA HIS A 65 -1.89 7.76 -2.61
C HIS A 65 -1.71 6.25 -2.81
N PHE A 66 -1.24 5.56 -1.77
CA PHE A 66 -0.85 4.15 -1.83
C PHE A 66 -2.00 3.21 -2.21
N VAL A 67 -3.26 3.58 -1.91
CA VAL A 67 -4.45 2.83 -2.35
C VAL A 67 -4.97 3.26 -3.72
N HIS A 68 -5.09 4.58 -3.96
CA HIS A 68 -5.85 5.07 -5.13
C HIS A 68 -5.08 4.82 -6.45
N GLY A 69 -3.75 4.86 -6.41
CA GLY A 69 -2.94 4.56 -7.60
C GLY A 69 -3.21 3.17 -8.16
N PHE A 70 -3.52 2.20 -7.31
CA PHE A 70 -3.92 0.85 -7.74
C PHE A 70 -5.36 0.84 -8.27
N LEU A 71 -6.30 1.39 -7.51
CA LEU A 71 -7.73 1.31 -7.82
C LEU A 71 -8.09 2.01 -9.15
N GLU A 72 -7.40 3.09 -9.54
CA GLU A 72 -7.64 3.79 -10.81
C GLU A 72 -7.44 2.89 -12.04
N GLN A 73 -6.63 1.84 -11.90
CA GLN A 73 -6.33 0.85 -12.94
C GLN A 73 -7.24 -0.39 -12.91
N VAL A 74 -8.31 -0.36 -12.11
CA VAL A 74 -9.27 -1.45 -11.95
C VAL A 74 -10.60 -1.07 -12.62
N ASP A 75 -11.07 -1.91 -13.54
CA ASP A 75 -12.43 -1.86 -14.07
C ASP A 75 -13.45 -2.30 -13.02
N GLY A 76 -14.70 -1.84 -13.17
CA GLY A 76 -15.76 -2.09 -12.19
C GLY A 76 -15.82 -1.05 -11.06
N ILE A 77 -14.91 -0.07 -11.03
CA ILE A 77 -14.88 1.02 -10.05
C ILE A 77 -15.30 2.35 -10.69
N ASP A 78 -16.25 3.04 -10.06
CA ASP A 78 -16.65 4.39 -10.41
C ASP A 78 -15.85 5.42 -9.58
N PHE A 79 -14.94 6.12 -10.26
CA PHE A 79 -14.15 7.22 -9.70
C PHE A 79 -14.77 8.60 -9.87
N ALA A 80 -15.78 8.73 -10.73
CA ALA A 80 -16.46 9.99 -10.98
C ALA A 80 -17.46 10.31 -9.86
N ASN A 81 -18.19 9.29 -9.38
CA ASN A 81 -19.23 9.44 -8.36
C ASN A 81 -18.75 8.89 -7.02
N LYS A 82 -17.87 9.66 -6.36
CA LYS A 82 -17.39 9.33 -5.01
C LYS A 82 -18.48 9.55 -3.97
N VAL A 83 -18.43 8.77 -2.89
CA VAL A 83 -19.34 8.89 -1.75
C VAL A 83 -18.54 9.19 -0.49
N GLU A 84 -19.14 9.92 0.45
CA GLU A 84 -18.55 10.10 1.78
C GLU A 84 -18.71 8.81 2.59
N MET A 85 -17.61 8.28 3.12
CA MET A 85 -17.58 7.08 3.95
C MET A 85 -16.61 7.29 5.11
N GLY A 86 -16.95 6.75 6.28
CA GLY A 86 -16.02 6.63 7.40
C GLY A 86 -15.00 5.53 7.14
N ILE A 87 -13.72 5.83 7.34
CA ILE A 87 -12.64 4.87 7.18
C ILE A 87 -11.87 4.72 8.49
N ARG A 88 -11.21 3.57 8.66
CA ARG A 88 -10.51 3.19 9.90
C ARG A 88 -11.44 3.25 11.11
N ASN A 89 -12.61 2.61 10.99
CA ASN A 89 -13.67 2.59 12.01
C ASN A 89 -14.11 4.01 12.40
N ASP A 90 -14.54 4.80 11.40
CA ASP A 90 -15.02 6.18 11.55
C ASP A 90 -14.02 7.17 12.17
N ARG A 91 -12.72 6.84 12.23
CA ARG A 91 -11.69 7.77 12.73
C ARG A 91 -11.66 9.07 11.91
N TYR A 92 -11.95 8.99 10.62
CA TYR A 92 -12.15 10.14 9.75
C TYR A 92 -13.00 9.76 8.53
N LYS A 93 -13.59 10.78 7.92
CA LYS A 93 -14.40 10.65 6.70
C LYS A 93 -13.54 10.91 5.47
N ALA A 94 -13.79 10.18 4.39
CA ALA A 94 -13.13 10.36 3.10
C ALA A 94 -14.12 10.22 1.95
N MET A 95 -13.85 10.93 0.84
CA MET A 95 -14.56 10.72 -0.42
C MET A 95 -13.93 9.52 -1.14
N VAL A 96 -14.61 8.39 -1.12
CA VAL A 96 -14.12 7.12 -1.66
C VAL A 96 -14.81 6.75 -2.98
N PRO A 97 -14.12 6.06 -3.91
CA PRO A 97 -14.77 5.52 -5.11
C PRO A 97 -15.76 4.40 -4.75
N THR A 98 -16.54 3.94 -5.73
CA THR A 98 -17.56 2.89 -5.52
C THR A 98 -17.38 1.72 -6.49
N VAL A 99 -17.37 0.49 -5.99
CA VAL A 99 -17.46 -0.73 -6.79
C VAL A 99 -18.89 -0.89 -7.33
N LYS A 100 -19.05 -0.94 -8.65
CA LYS A 100 -20.33 -1.07 -9.35
C LYS A 100 -20.45 -2.33 -10.23
N GLY A 101 -19.36 -3.08 -10.38
CA GLY A 101 -19.33 -4.28 -11.21
C GLY A 101 -18.17 -5.20 -10.84
N GLU A 102 -18.01 -6.25 -11.63
CA GLU A 102 -16.90 -7.19 -11.49
C GLU A 102 -15.56 -6.47 -11.66
N LEU A 103 -14.62 -6.78 -10.75
CA LEU A 103 -13.31 -6.16 -10.70
C LEU A 103 -12.32 -6.85 -11.64
N LYS A 104 -11.65 -6.08 -12.50
CA LYS A 104 -10.61 -6.57 -13.40
C LYS A 104 -9.51 -5.53 -13.58
N LEU A 105 -8.25 -5.96 -13.68
CA LEU A 105 -7.17 -5.05 -14.06
C LEU A 105 -7.32 -4.62 -15.52
N LYS A 106 -7.27 -3.31 -15.77
CA LYS A 106 -7.20 -2.72 -17.13
C LYS A 106 -5.89 -3.08 -17.83
N GLY A 107 -4.85 -3.30 -17.04
CA GLY A 107 -3.51 -3.63 -17.47
C GLY A 107 -2.57 -3.70 -16.27
N ARG A 108 -1.26 -3.70 -16.55
CA ARG A 108 -0.23 -3.63 -15.51
C ARG A 108 -0.28 -2.27 -14.82
N VAL A 109 -0.43 -2.26 -13.50
CA VAL A 109 -0.62 -1.02 -12.73
C VAL A 109 0.69 -0.26 -12.55
N HIS A 110 1.73 -0.98 -12.15
CA HIS A 110 2.99 -0.41 -11.67
C HIS A 110 4.20 -0.79 -12.54
N GLN A 111 3.97 -1.35 -13.73
CA GLN A 111 5.04 -1.87 -14.59
C GLN A 111 6.10 -0.82 -14.94
N LYS A 112 5.68 0.41 -15.23
CA LYS A 112 6.60 1.44 -15.73
C LYS A 112 7.58 1.87 -14.64
N GLU A 113 7.06 2.22 -13.47
CA GLU A 113 7.86 2.63 -12.31
C GLU A 113 8.65 1.48 -11.72
N ALA A 114 8.13 0.25 -11.68
CA ALA A 114 8.85 -0.90 -11.15
C ALA A 114 10.06 -1.27 -12.03
N ARG A 115 9.87 -1.33 -13.36
CA ARG A 115 10.97 -1.59 -14.30
C ARG A 115 12.02 -0.49 -14.26
N HIS A 116 11.58 0.76 -14.18
CA HIS A 116 12.50 1.90 -14.08
C HIS A 116 13.28 1.84 -12.77
N ALA A 117 12.61 1.66 -11.63
CA ALA A 117 13.26 1.49 -10.34
C ALA A 117 14.27 0.34 -10.35
N ARG A 118 13.88 -0.81 -10.90
CA ARG A 118 14.75 -1.99 -10.96
C ARG A 118 15.99 -1.76 -11.82
N MET A 119 15.84 -1.10 -12.97
CA MET A 119 16.94 -0.79 -13.90
C MET A 119 18.02 0.08 -13.25
N HIS A 120 17.65 0.93 -12.28
CA HIS A 120 18.54 1.93 -11.70
C HIS A 120 18.98 1.63 -10.26
N ALA A 121 18.21 0.86 -9.50
CA ALA A 121 18.60 0.43 -8.16
C ALA A 121 19.75 -0.59 -8.22
N ARG A 122 20.82 -0.32 -7.47
CA ARG A 122 21.95 -1.23 -7.22
C ARG A 122 21.64 -2.21 -6.10
N ASN A 123 20.88 -1.76 -5.10
CA ASN A 123 20.47 -2.54 -3.94
C ASN A 123 19.21 -3.38 -4.19
N LYS A 124 18.79 -4.21 -3.24
CA LYS A 124 17.50 -4.92 -3.34
C LYS A 124 16.36 -3.92 -3.44
N LEU A 125 15.35 -4.23 -4.27
CA LEU A 125 14.18 -3.39 -4.48
C LEU A 125 12.96 -3.99 -3.78
N LYS A 126 12.35 -3.18 -2.92
CA LYS A 126 11.03 -3.43 -2.34
C LYS A 126 9.97 -2.60 -3.05
N PHE A 127 8.82 -3.20 -3.33
CA PHE A 127 7.66 -2.50 -3.87
C PHE A 127 6.45 -2.67 -2.96
N THR A 128 5.72 -1.59 -2.68
CA THR A 128 4.53 -1.60 -1.83
C THR A 128 3.25 -1.69 -2.66
N LEU A 129 2.31 -2.52 -2.20
CA LEU A 129 0.94 -2.62 -2.67
C LEU A 129 -0.01 -2.44 -1.48
N PRO A 130 -1.18 -1.83 -1.67
CA PRO A 130 -2.18 -1.79 -0.62
C PRO A 130 -2.72 -3.20 -0.33
N GLY A 131 -2.95 -3.53 0.93
CA GLY A 131 -3.51 -4.81 1.32
C GLY A 131 -5.03 -4.93 1.04
N PRO A 132 -5.57 -6.15 0.84
CA PRO A 132 -6.98 -6.36 0.50
C PRO A 132 -7.97 -5.76 1.52
N MET A 133 -7.71 -5.86 2.82
CA MET A 133 -8.60 -5.31 3.84
C MET A 133 -8.54 -3.78 3.84
N THR A 134 -7.33 -3.22 3.72
CA THR A 134 -7.11 -1.78 3.63
C THR A 134 -7.80 -1.17 2.41
N ILE A 135 -7.79 -1.84 1.26
CA ILE A 135 -8.58 -1.46 0.09
C ILE A 135 -10.08 -1.46 0.45
N SER A 136 -10.58 -2.57 1.00
CA SER A 136 -12.00 -2.73 1.32
C SER A 136 -12.52 -1.74 2.39
N ASP A 137 -11.65 -1.16 3.21
CA ASP A 137 -11.98 -0.07 4.15
C ASP A 137 -11.92 1.33 3.50
N THR A 138 -11.50 1.44 2.24
CA THR A 138 -11.30 2.72 1.55
C THR A 138 -12.04 2.79 0.21
N ILE A 139 -13.05 1.94 0.01
CA ILE A 139 -13.93 1.91 -1.16
C ILE A 139 -15.35 1.49 -0.76
N ALA A 140 -16.37 2.10 -1.36
CA ALA A 140 -17.76 1.71 -1.15
C ALA A 140 -18.14 0.52 -2.05
N ASP A 141 -18.99 -0.38 -1.56
CA ASP A 141 -19.48 -1.54 -2.32
C ASP A 141 -20.96 -1.37 -2.73
N ARG A 142 -21.24 -1.50 -4.02
CA ARG A 142 -22.60 -1.60 -4.59
C ARG A 142 -22.75 -2.79 -5.53
N HIS A 143 -21.85 -3.78 -5.45
CA HIS A 143 -21.85 -4.94 -6.33
C HIS A 143 -21.77 -6.27 -5.57
N TYR A 144 -20.78 -6.45 -4.69
CA TYR A 144 -20.53 -7.75 -4.06
C TYR A 144 -21.50 -8.03 -2.90
N GLY A 145 -21.91 -6.98 -2.17
CA GLY A 145 -22.80 -7.08 -1.01
C GLY A 145 -22.18 -7.81 0.19
N ASP A 146 -20.89 -8.10 0.13
CA ASP A 146 -20.14 -8.91 1.08
C ASP A 146 -18.67 -8.45 1.04
N LYS A 147 -18.22 -7.88 2.17
CA LYS A 147 -16.88 -7.31 2.32
C LYS A 147 -15.79 -8.36 2.12
N VAL A 148 -16.02 -9.61 2.54
CA VAL A 148 -15.03 -10.69 2.40
C VAL A 148 -14.92 -11.11 0.94
N LYS A 149 -16.04 -11.24 0.22
CA LYS A 149 -16.01 -11.53 -1.23
C LYS A 149 -15.31 -10.43 -2.02
N MET A 150 -15.58 -9.17 -1.70
CA MET A 150 -14.91 -8.03 -2.32
C MET A 150 -13.40 -8.02 -2.01
N ALA A 151 -13.01 -8.24 -0.75
CA ALA A 151 -11.61 -8.34 -0.36
C ALA A 151 -10.87 -9.48 -1.09
N MET A 152 -11.51 -10.64 -1.24
CA MET A 152 -10.95 -11.77 -1.98
C MET A 152 -10.81 -11.49 -3.49
N ALA A 153 -11.75 -10.73 -4.07
CA ALA A 153 -11.63 -10.26 -5.45
C ALA A 153 -10.43 -9.31 -5.62
N PHE A 154 -10.25 -8.34 -4.71
CA PHE A 154 -9.08 -7.47 -4.71
C PHE A 154 -7.78 -8.25 -4.48
N ALA A 155 -7.75 -9.23 -3.57
CA ALA A 155 -6.60 -10.10 -3.37
C ALA A 155 -6.21 -10.84 -4.66
N GLY A 156 -7.19 -11.27 -5.46
CA GLY A 156 -6.94 -11.88 -6.77
C GLY A 156 -6.32 -10.93 -7.80
N LEU A 157 -6.69 -9.64 -7.79
CA LEU A 157 -6.07 -8.62 -8.64
C LEU A 157 -4.66 -8.24 -8.15
N LEU A 158 -4.50 -8.07 -6.84
CA LEU A 158 -3.21 -7.81 -6.20
C LEU A 158 -2.21 -8.92 -6.49
N ASN A 159 -2.64 -10.18 -6.46
CA ASN A 159 -1.78 -11.32 -6.83
C ASN A 159 -1.30 -11.27 -8.28
N GLN A 160 -2.17 -10.87 -9.22
CA GLN A 160 -1.79 -10.72 -10.62
C GLN A 160 -0.71 -9.64 -10.78
N GLU A 161 -0.88 -8.48 -10.14
CA GLU A 161 0.11 -7.41 -10.18
C GLU A 161 1.40 -7.80 -9.46
N ALA A 162 1.32 -8.41 -8.28
CA ALA A 162 2.47 -8.84 -7.50
C ALA A 162 3.34 -9.85 -8.25
N ARG A 163 2.75 -10.88 -8.87
CA ARG A 163 3.50 -11.86 -9.68
C ARG A 163 4.18 -11.22 -10.87
N ALA A 164 3.59 -10.17 -11.42
CA ALA A 164 4.15 -9.47 -12.55
C ALA A 164 5.25 -8.48 -12.12
N LEU A 165 5.17 -7.89 -10.92
CA LEU A 165 6.25 -7.14 -10.29
C LEU A 165 7.45 -8.02 -9.95
N GLU A 166 7.22 -9.24 -9.45
CA GLU A 166 8.28 -10.24 -9.25
C GLU A 166 9.01 -10.54 -10.56
N GLN A 167 8.27 -10.73 -11.66
CA GLN A 167 8.87 -10.95 -12.99
C GLN A 167 9.68 -9.75 -13.51
N ASP A 168 9.33 -8.54 -13.07
CA ASP A 168 10.09 -7.32 -13.38
C ASP A 168 11.31 -7.12 -12.45
N GLY A 169 11.58 -8.05 -11.54
CA GLY A 169 12.80 -8.10 -10.71
C GLY A 169 12.68 -7.47 -9.32
N VAL A 170 11.46 -7.28 -8.81
CA VAL A 170 11.25 -6.84 -7.42
C VAL A 170 11.65 -7.96 -6.45
N ASP A 171 12.50 -7.64 -5.47
CA ASP A 171 13.03 -8.60 -4.49
C ASP A 171 12.09 -8.82 -3.30
N VAL A 172 11.36 -7.77 -2.91
CA VAL A 172 10.43 -7.78 -1.78
C VAL A 172 9.10 -7.14 -2.18
N ILE A 173 8.00 -7.86 -2.02
CA ILE A 173 6.65 -7.31 -2.23
C ILE A 173 5.99 -7.14 -0.87
N GLN A 174 5.68 -5.89 -0.51
CA GLN A 174 5.02 -5.55 0.74
C GLN A 174 3.55 -5.22 0.51
N PHE A 175 2.69 -5.76 1.35
CA PHE A 175 1.27 -5.42 1.43
C PHE A 175 1.00 -4.55 2.64
N ASP A 176 0.50 -3.34 2.42
CA ASP A 176 0.22 -2.38 3.49
C ASP A 176 -1.17 -2.63 4.06
N GLU A 177 -1.22 -3.15 5.30
CA GLU A 177 -2.45 -3.45 6.05
C GLU A 177 -2.59 -2.65 7.36
N PRO A 178 -2.56 -1.30 7.35
CA PRO A 178 -2.92 -0.52 8.54
C PRO A 178 -4.36 -0.80 9.03
N ALA A 179 -5.26 -1.34 8.19
CA ALA A 179 -6.58 -1.79 8.63
C ALA A 179 -6.53 -2.97 9.62
N PHE A 180 -5.45 -3.77 9.62
CA PHE A 180 -5.28 -4.85 10.61
C PHE A 180 -5.12 -4.33 12.03
N ASN A 181 -4.70 -3.07 12.22
CA ASN A 181 -4.65 -2.42 13.54
C ASN A 181 -5.99 -1.80 13.97
N VAL A 182 -7.04 -1.96 13.17
CA VAL A 182 -8.38 -1.40 13.41
C VAL A 182 -9.42 -2.51 13.52
N PHE A 183 -9.47 -3.41 12.54
CA PHE A 183 -10.44 -4.49 12.47
C PHE A 183 -9.79 -5.80 12.91
N LEU A 184 -9.49 -5.92 14.20
CA LEU A 184 -8.66 -7.01 14.73
C LEU A 184 -9.31 -8.39 14.52
N GLU A 185 -10.62 -8.50 14.77
CA GLU A 185 -11.38 -9.74 14.55
C GLU A 185 -11.45 -10.12 13.07
N ASP A 186 -11.69 -9.15 12.18
CA ASP A 186 -11.66 -9.38 10.73
C ASP A 186 -10.28 -9.80 10.26
N ALA A 187 -9.22 -9.19 10.82
CA ALA A 187 -7.84 -9.48 10.44
C ALA A 187 -7.47 -10.92 10.81
N ALA A 188 -7.86 -11.34 12.02
CA ALA A 188 -7.71 -12.71 12.48
C ALA A 188 -8.62 -13.70 11.76
N GLY A 189 -9.83 -13.28 11.34
CA GLY A 189 -10.85 -14.15 10.76
C GLY A 189 -10.69 -14.41 9.27
N TRP A 190 -10.43 -13.38 8.46
CA TRP A 190 -10.35 -13.50 6.99
C TRP A 190 -9.25 -12.64 6.36
N GLY A 191 -8.72 -11.64 7.07
CA GLY A 191 -7.69 -10.74 6.54
C GLY A 191 -6.42 -11.49 6.12
N ILE A 192 -5.97 -12.44 6.93
CA ILE A 192 -4.80 -13.27 6.63
C ILE A 192 -5.04 -14.18 5.42
N ASP A 193 -6.25 -14.71 5.24
CA ASP A 193 -6.58 -15.52 4.05
C ASP A 193 -6.61 -14.67 2.78
N ALA A 194 -7.13 -13.44 2.86
CA ALA A 194 -7.05 -12.50 1.74
C ALA A 194 -5.59 -12.16 1.40
N LEU A 195 -4.73 -12.01 2.41
CA LEU A 195 -3.30 -11.79 2.20
C LEU A 195 -2.61 -13.03 1.59
N HIS A 196 -2.96 -14.24 2.02
CA HIS A 196 -2.50 -15.48 1.40
C HIS A 196 -2.89 -15.57 -0.07
N ARG A 197 -4.12 -15.17 -0.41
CA ARG A 197 -4.58 -15.10 -1.80
C ARG A 197 -3.78 -14.10 -2.62
N ALA A 198 -3.38 -12.97 -2.02
CA ALA A 198 -2.58 -11.94 -2.66
C ALA A 198 -1.13 -12.39 -2.93
N ILE A 199 -0.54 -13.22 -2.06
CA ILE A 199 0.84 -13.70 -2.21
C ILE A 199 0.97 -15.06 -2.92
N ASP A 200 -0.15 -15.70 -3.27
CA ASP A 200 -0.14 -17.06 -3.80
C ASP A 200 0.77 -17.22 -5.03
N GLY A 201 1.72 -18.17 -4.94
CA GLY A 201 2.67 -18.46 -6.01
C GLY A 201 3.84 -17.48 -6.16
N LEU A 202 3.97 -16.46 -5.32
CA LEU A 202 5.18 -15.64 -5.23
C LEU A 202 6.35 -16.47 -4.68
N LYS A 203 7.54 -16.16 -5.16
CA LYS A 203 8.84 -16.73 -4.78
C LYS A 203 9.77 -15.67 -4.16
N CYS A 204 9.56 -14.40 -4.48
CA CYS A 204 10.22 -13.28 -3.84
C CYS A 204 9.81 -13.20 -2.37
N THR A 205 10.58 -12.44 -1.57
CA THR A 205 10.22 -12.20 -0.18
C THR A 205 8.93 -11.39 -0.11
N THR A 206 8.04 -11.78 0.78
CA THR A 206 6.76 -11.11 1.03
C THR A 206 6.78 -10.41 2.38
N ALA A 207 6.18 -9.24 2.44
CA ALA A 207 6.05 -8.47 3.67
C ALA A 207 4.62 -8.01 3.90
N VAL A 208 4.23 -7.87 5.17
CA VAL A 208 3.05 -7.10 5.55
C VAL A 208 3.49 -5.91 6.41
N HIS A 209 2.95 -4.72 6.14
CA HIS A 209 3.18 -3.55 6.98
C HIS A 209 1.93 -3.20 7.76
N ILE A 210 2.05 -3.14 9.08
CA ILE A 210 0.97 -2.79 10.00
C ILE A 210 1.48 -1.66 10.90
N CYS A 211 0.77 -0.54 10.94
CA CYS A 211 1.18 0.66 11.66
C CYS A 211 -0.01 1.39 12.29
N TYR A 212 0.26 2.50 12.97
CA TYR A 212 -0.73 3.40 13.57
C TYR A 212 -1.04 4.61 12.67
N GLY A 213 -0.60 4.55 11.41
CA GLY A 213 -0.90 5.49 10.34
C GLY A 213 0.10 6.63 10.19
N TYR A 214 -0.12 7.45 9.16
CA TYR A 214 0.72 8.62 8.87
C TYR A 214 0.78 9.62 10.03
N GLY A 215 1.83 10.45 10.04
CA GLY A 215 2.05 11.55 11.00
C GLY A 215 1.10 12.75 10.83
N ILE A 216 -0.21 12.49 10.77
CA ILE A 216 -1.26 13.51 10.69
C ILE A 216 -1.94 13.71 12.04
N LYS A 217 -2.51 14.90 12.25
CA LYS A 217 -3.18 15.28 13.52
C LYS A 217 -4.17 14.22 14.02
N ALA A 218 -5.03 13.70 13.14
CA ALA A 218 -6.01 12.68 13.49
C ALA A 218 -5.39 11.42 14.10
N ASN A 219 -4.28 10.92 13.54
CA ASN A 219 -3.59 9.75 14.09
C ASN A 219 -2.84 10.11 15.38
N THR A 220 -2.18 11.28 15.46
CA THR A 220 -1.51 11.69 16.70
C THR A 220 -2.47 11.92 17.87
N ASP A 221 -3.69 12.38 17.60
CA ASP A 221 -4.71 12.55 18.63
C ASP A 221 -5.29 11.19 19.04
N TRP A 222 -5.55 10.29 18.09
CA TRP A 222 -5.94 8.91 18.39
C TRP A 222 -4.89 8.16 19.21
N LYS A 223 -3.60 8.31 18.87
CA LYS A 223 -2.49 7.69 19.62
C LYS A 223 -2.49 8.07 21.11
N LYS A 224 -2.90 9.30 21.45
CA LYS A 224 -3.02 9.75 22.86
C LYS A 224 -4.12 9.02 23.63
N THR A 225 -5.09 8.40 22.95
CA THR A 225 -6.19 7.65 23.57
C THR A 225 -5.87 6.18 23.80
N LEU A 226 -4.73 5.69 23.32
CA LEU A 226 -4.38 4.27 23.35
C LEU A 226 -3.84 3.78 24.71
N GLY A 227 -3.65 4.68 25.68
CA GLY A 227 -3.14 4.33 27.00
C GLY A 227 -1.64 4.02 27.01
N SER A 228 -1.18 3.35 28.07
CA SER A 228 0.23 3.03 28.30
C SER A 228 0.75 1.84 27.50
N GLU A 229 -0.13 0.98 27.00
CA GLU A 229 0.24 -0.22 26.25
C GLU A 229 -0.63 -0.36 25.00
N TRP A 230 0.01 -0.44 23.83
CA TRP A 230 -0.66 -0.58 22.54
C TRP A 230 -0.61 -2.05 22.13
N ARG A 231 -1.65 -2.81 22.49
CA ARG A 231 -1.67 -4.28 22.40
C ARG A 231 -2.41 -4.83 21.18
N GLN A 232 -2.66 -4.01 20.16
CA GLN A 232 -3.41 -4.40 18.95
C GLN A 232 -2.75 -5.60 18.25
N TYR A 233 -1.42 -5.61 18.18
CA TYR A 233 -0.65 -6.68 17.56
C TYR A 233 -0.85 -8.06 18.20
N GLU A 234 -1.24 -8.15 19.48
CA GLU A 234 -1.45 -9.44 20.16
C GLU A 234 -2.56 -10.27 19.53
N GLN A 235 -3.52 -9.63 18.87
CA GLN A 235 -4.61 -10.33 18.18
C GLN A 235 -4.23 -10.83 16.79
N THR A 236 -3.27 -10.18 16.12
CA THR A 236 -2.90 -10.50 14.72
C THR A 236 -1.62 -11.33 14.63
N PHE A 237 -0.69 -11.21 15.58
CA PHE A 237 0.59 -11.92 15.57
C PHE A 237 0.47 -13.45 15.57
N PRO A 238 -0.42 -14.10 16.35
CA PRO A 238 -0.54 -15.56 16.31
C PRO A 238 -0.88 -16.09 14.91
N ASN A 239 -1.71 -15.35 14.16
CA ASN A 239 -2.09 -15.71 12.80
C ASN A 239 -0.96 -15.40 11.81
N LEU A 240 -0.27 -14.27 11.96
CA LEU A 240 0.91 -13.95 11.13
C LEU A 240 2.07 -14.92 11.34
N GLN A 241 2.29 -15.39 12.57
CA GLN A 241 3.34 -16.35 12.92
C GLN A 241 3.16 -17.71 12.20
N THR A 242 1.92 -18.09 11.90
CA THR A 242 1.60 -19.33 11.17
C THR A 242 1.28 -19.08 9.70
N SER A 243 1.35 -17.81 9.26
CA SER A 243 1.10 -17.41 7.88
C SER A 243 2.29 -17.72 6.96
N LYS A 244 2.07 -17.52 5.67
CA LYS A 244 3.10 -17.64 4.63
C LYS A 244 3.86 -16.33 4.36
N ILE A 245 3.67 -15.30 5.19
CA ILE A 245 4.36 -14.01 5.04
C ILE A 245 5.76 -14.09 5.66
N ASP A 246 6.78 -13.61 4.95
CA ASP A 246 8.17 -13.71 5.39
C ASP A 246 8.57 -12.59 6.38
N ILE A 247 8.06 -11.37 6.17
CA ILE A 247 8.43 -10.18 6.95
C ILE A 247 7.19 -9.50 7.51
N VAL A 248 7.21 -9.17 8.80
CA VAL A 248 6.21 -8.30 9.43
C VAL A 248 6.88 -6.96 9.76
N SER A 249 6.50 -5.91 9.03
CA SER A 249 6.93 -4.53 9.27
C SER A 249 5.97 -3.85 10.25
N LEU A 250 6.51 -3.36 11.36
CA LEU A 250 5.74 -2.85 12.50
C LEU A 250 6.17 -1.45 12.88
N GLU A 251 5.25 -0.74 13.52
CA GLU A 251 5.57 0.47 14.25
C GLU A 251 5.93 0.12 15.71
N CYS A 252 7.15 0.47 16.13
CA CYS A 252 7.64 0.21 17.48
C CYS A 252 8.07 1.49 18.23
N GLN A 253 8.35 2.59 17.51
CA GLN A 253 8.83 3.82 18.12
C GLN A 253 7.75 4.90 18.12
N ASN A 254 7.39 5.36 19.32
CA ASN A 254 6.81 6.68 19.56
C ASN A 254 7.78 7.51 20.40
#